data_AF-A0A2V5UIP8-F1
#
_entry.id   AF-A0A2V5UIP8-F1
#
_cell.length_a   1.000
_cell.length_b   1.000
_cell.length_c   1.000
_cell.angle_alpha   90.00
_cell.angle_beta   90.00
_cell.angle_gamma   90.00
#
_symmetry.space_group_name_H-M   'P 1'
#
loop_
_entity.id
_entity.type
_entity.pdbx_description
1 polymer ?
#
loop_
_entity_poly.entity_id
_entity_poly.type
_entity_poly.pdbx_seq_one_letter_code
_entity_poly.pdbx_strand_id
1 'polypeptide(L)'
;MPYKFLEEIATADITFEVTGRDLPELFSDAADATMNVMIDNLDAIEPRETRHIELSNEKIDMLLFDFLQELIYFKDAERLLLRVRDAQIDKKEGKYFLTAAATGEPLDAARHHQRADVKAVTLHDFSVEKEDGGWRARVLLDI
;
A
#
# COMPACT_ATOMS: atom_id res chain seq x y z
N MET A 1 -9.14 12.07 -38.58
CA MET A 1 -7.80 11.72 -38.07
C MET A 1 -7.71 10.22 -37.94
N PRO A 2 -6.60 9.54 -38.26
CA PRO A 2 -6.52 8.08 -38.27
C PRO A 2 -6.19 7.49 -36.88
N TYR A 3 -6.95 7.85 -35.85
CA TYR A 3 -6.92 7.20 -34.53
C TYR A 3 -8.28 7.27 -33.85
N LYS A 4 -8.56 6.32 -32.96
CA LYS A 4 -9.75 6.28 -32.10
C LYS A 4 -9.34 5.73 -30.73
N PHE A 5 -9.69 6.42 -29.65
CA PHE A 5 -9.58 5.91 -28.29
C PHE A 5 -10.72 4.93 -28.01
N LEU A 6 -10.41 3.80 -27.38
CA LEU A 6 -11.36 2.75 -27.01
C LEU A 6 -11.41 2.65 -25.48
N GLU A 7 -11.95 3.69 -24.85
CA GLU A 7 -12.02 3.83 -23.38
C GLU A 7 -12.82 2.70 -22.71
N GLU A 8 -13.72 2.04 -23.45
CA GLU A 8 -14.54 0.93 -22.96
C GLU A 8 -13.76 -0.41 -22.76
N ILE A 9 -12.48 -0.48 -23.16
CA ILE A 9 -11.71 -1.74 -23.20
C ILE A 9 -10.59 -1.79 -22.15
N ALA A 10 -10.26 -0.68 -21.50
CA ALA A 10 -9.17 -0.61 -20.51
C ALA A 10 -9.72 -0.34 -19.10
N THR A 11 -9.94 -1.42 -18.35
CA THR A 11 -10.09 -1.33 -16.88
C THR A 11 -8.96 -2.15 -16.28
N ALA A 12 -7.94 -1.48 -15.78
CA ALA A 12 -6.75 -2.08 -15.18
C ALA A 12 -6.59 -1.52 -13.77
N ASP A 13 -7.66 -1.68 -12.97
CA ASP A 13 -7.72 -1.19 -11.60
C ASP A 13 -8.12 -2.34 -10.66
N ILE A 14 -7.52 -2.37 -9.48
CA ILE A 14 -7.91 -3.28 -8.41
C ILE A 14 -8.31 -2.46 -7.20
N THR A 15 -9.56 -2.63 -6.77
CA THR A 15 -10.06 -2.06 -5.52
C THR A 15 -10.05 -3.11 -4.42
N PHE A 16 -9.58 -2.74 -3.23
CA PHE A 16 -9.72 -3.55 -2.03
C PHE A 16 -10.23 -2.71 -0.86
N GLU A 17 -10.87 -3.40 0.08
CA GLU A 17 -11.23 -2.85 1.39
C GLU A 17 -10.48 -3.60 2.47
N VAL A 18 -10.04 -2.86 3.48
CA VAL A 18 -9.30 -3.40 4.62
C VAL A 18 -9.84 -2.80 5.90
N THR A 19 -9.84 -3.60 6.97
CA THR A 19 -10.32 -3.20 8.29
C THR A 19 -9.25 -3.47 9.34
N GLY A 20 -9.09 -2.58 10.31
CA GLY A 20 -8.19 -2.75 11.45
C GLY A 20 -8.86 -2.30 12.75
N ARG A 21 -8.48 -2.88 13.88
CA ARG A 21 -8.96 -2.48 15.22
C ARG A 21 -8.44 -1.09 15.60
N ASP A 22 -7.27 -0.73 15.08
CA ASP A 22 -6.67 0.60 15.19
C ASP A 22 -5.98 1.01 13.86
N LEU A 23 -5.42 2.23 13.84
CA LEU A 23 -4.74 2.76 12.66
C LEU A 23 -3.46 1.98 12.31
N PRO A 24 -2.57 1.61 13.26
CA PRO A 24 -1.43 0.75 12.97
C PRO A 24 -1.77 -0.57 12.26
N GLU A 25 -2.80 -1.28 12.76
CA GLU A 25 -3.26 -2.53 12.14
C GLU A 25 -3.81 -2.26 10.73
N LEU A 26 -4.66 -1.24 10.57
CA LEU A 26 -5.21 -0.85 9.27
C LEU A 26 -4.11 -0.56 8.24
N PHE A 27 -3.08 0.19 8.63
CA PHE A 27 -1.97 0.55 7.74
C PHE A 27 -1.12 -0.67 7.36
N SER A 28 -0.86 -1.55 8.33
CA SER A 28 -0.10 -2.78 8.10
C SER A 28 -0.85 -3.72 7.16
N ASP A 29 -2.15 -3.90 7.38
CA ASP A 29 -2.98 -4.76 6.54
C ASP A 29 -3.19 -4.15 5.13
N ALA A 30 -3.30 -2.82 5.02
CA ALA A 30 -3.37 -2.14 3.72
C ALA A 30 -2.06 -2.31 2.91
N ALA A 31 -0.91 -2.27 3.58
CA ALA A 31 0.38 -2.52 2.96
C ALA A 31 0.49 -3.97 2.47
N ASP A 32 0.06 -4.92 3.29
CA ASP A 32 0.03 -6.34 2.92
C ASP A 32 -0.93 -6.59 1.75
N ALA A 33 -2.13 -6.00 1.76
CA ALA A 33 -3.07 -6.07 0.65
C ALA A 33 -2.46 -5.52 -0.65
N THR A 34 -1.77 -4.38 -0.57
CA THR A 34 -1.07 -3.77 -1.72
C THR A 34 0.01 -4.71 -2.26
N MET A 35 0.83 -5.30 -1.39
CA MET A 35 1.83 -6.29 -1.80
C MET A 35 1.18 -7.57 -2.35
N ASN A 36 0.02 -7.96 -1.83
CA ASN A 36 -0.67 -9.18 -2.27
C ASN A 36 -1.30 -9.05 -3.65
N VAL A 37 -1.67 -7.83 -4.05
CA VAL A 37 -2.04 -7.55 -5.44
C VAL A 37 -0.84 -7.79 -6.36
N MET A 38 0.37 -7.48 -5.91
CA MET A 38 1.58 -7.70 -6.69
C MET A 38 2.02 -9.17 -6.72
N ILE A 39 2.01 -9.85 -5.57
CA ILE A 39 2.43 -11.25 -5.43
C ILE A 39 1.48 -12.08 -4.55
N ASP A 40 1.13 -13.27 -5.02
CA ASP A 40 0.14 -14.11 -4.32
C ASP A 40 0.72 -14.84 -3.08
N ASN A 41 2.05 -15.02 -3.02
CA ASN A 41 2.75 -15.73 -1.96
C ASN A 41 3.56 -14.81 -1.05
N LEU A 42 2.88 -13.91 -0.32
CA LEU A 42 3.52 -12.93 0.59
C LEU A 42 4.50 -13.52 1.60
N ASP A 43 4.30 -14.77 2.02
CA ASP A 43 5.18 -15.47 2.97
C ASP A 43 6.53 -15.88 2.36
N ALA A 44 6.67 -15.81 1.03
CA ALA A 44 7.94 -16.04 0.35
C ALA A 44 8.91 -14.86 0.48
N ILE A 45 8.42 -13.67 0.86
CA ILE A 45 9.27 -12.48 1.12
C ILE A 45 10.01 -12.68 2.44
N GLU A 46 11.32 -12.92 2.35
CA GLU A 46 12.19 -13.05 3.52
C GLU A 46 12.63 -11.67 4.04
N PRO A 47 12.74 -11.48 5.37
CA PRO A 47 13.15 -10.21 5.97
C PRO A 47 14.69 -10.02 5.91
N ARG A 48 15.23 -9.79 4.72
CA ARG A 48 16.68 -9.65 4.48
C ARG A 48 17.18 -8.22 4.60
N GLU A 49 16.34 -7.28 4.23
CA GLU A 49 16.58 -5.85 4.31
C GLU A 49 15.49 -5.17 5.13
N THR A 50 15.86 -4.09 5.81
CA THR A 50 14.93 -3.26 6.57
C THR A 50 14.93 -1.84 5.99
N ARG A 51 13.75 -1.23 5.88
CA ARG A 51 13.56 0.19 5.58
C ARG A 51 12.73 0.81 6.71
N HIS A 52 13.18 1.96 7.18
CA HIS A 52 12.44 2.78 8.13
C HIS A 52 11.71 3.87 7.35
N ILE A 53 10.41 3.95 7.53
CA ILE A 53 9.53 4.89 6.85
C ILE A 53 8.98 5.85 7.90
N GLU A 54 9.24 7.13 7.73
CA GLU A 54 8.74 8.21 8.58
C GLU A 54 7.98 9.20 7.71
N LEU A 55 6.66 9.28 7.93
CA LEU A 55 5.77 10.14 7.14
C LEU A 55 4.89 10.97 8.06
N SER A 56 4.40 12.09 7.56
CA SER A 56 3.43 12.89 8.31
C SER A 56 2.47 13.62 7.40
N ASN A 57 1.20 13.66 7.79
CA ASN A 57 0.15 14.31 7.01
C ASN A 57 -0.92 14.89 7.94
N GLU A 58 -1.61 15.94 7.49
CA GLU A 58 -2.72 16.56 8.24
C GLU A 58 -3.97 15.67 8.25
N LYS A 59 -4.12 14.82 7.23
CA LYS A 59 -5.25 13.90 7.11
C LYS A 59 -4.78 12.45 7.11
N ILE A 60 -5.57 11.58 7.73
CA ILE A 60 -5.20 10.17 7.94
C ILE A 60 -5.29 9.34 6.65
N ASP A 61 -6.26 9.66 5.79
CA ASP A 61 -6.38 9.10 4.44
C ASP A 61 -5.15 9.42 3.60
N MET A 62 -4.73 10.69 3.59
CA MET A 62 -3.54 11.11 2.87
C MET A 62 -2.25 10.51 3.46
N LEU A 63 -2.18 10.28 4.78
CA LEU A 63 -1.05 9.56 5.38
C LEU A 63 -0.97 8.11 4.88
N LEU A 64 -2.11 7.43 4.76
CA LEU A 64 -2.17 6.07 4.21
C LEU A 64 -1.79 6.08 2.73
N PHE A 65 -2.30 7.04 1.96
CA PHE A 65 -1.95 7.22 0.56
C PHE A 65 -0.43 7.37 0.37
N ASP A 66 0.19 8.31 1.09
CA ASP A 66 1.64 8.56 1.03
C ASP A 66 2.42 7.30 1.42
N PHE A 67 1.95 6.57 2.44
CA PHE A 67 2.59 5.35 2.91
C PHE A 67 2.57 4.22 1.87
N LEU A 68 1.42 3.95 1.26
CA LEU A 68 1.30 2.92 0.24
C LEU A 68 2.07 3.30 -1.03
N GLN A 69 2.10 4.59 -1.38
CA GLN A 69 2.96 5.11 -2.47
C GLN A 69 4.45 4.87 -2.18
N GLU A 70 4.90 5.09 -0.95
CA GLU A 70 6.30 4.86 -0.56
C GLU A 70 6.70 3.38 -0.73
N LEU A 71 5.80 2.45 -0.40
CA LEU A 71 6.03 1.02 -0.61
C LEU A 71 6.12 0.64 -2.10
N ILE A 72 5.27 1.25 -2.94
CA ILE A 72 5.34 1.07 -4.40
C ILE A 72 6.64 1.68 -4.94
N TYR A 73 7.06 2.84 -4.43
CA TYR A 73 8.33 3.46 -4.79
C TYR A 73 9.53 2.54 -4.51
N PHE A 74 9.59 1.89 -3.35
CA PHE A 74 10.66 0.90 -3.07
C PHE A 74 10.63 -0.27 -4.05
N LYS A 75 9.44 -0.74 -4.44
CA LYS A 75 9.30 -1.79 -5.47
C LYS A 75 9.81 -1.30 -6.83
N ASP A 76 9.49 -0.08 -7.24
CA ASP A 76 9.85 0.41 -8.58
C ASP A 76 11.30 0.88 -8.69
N ALA A 77 11.79 1.61 -7.69
CA ALA A 77 13.13 2.19 -7.69
C ALA A 77 14.21 1.18 -7.31
N GLU A 78 13.92 0.32 -6.33
CA GLU A 78 14.91 -0.60 -5.74
C GLU A 78 14.61 -2.07 -6.00
N ARG A 79 13.47 -2.38 -6.67
CA ARG A 79 12.97 -3.76 -6.81
C ARG A 79 12.72 -4.45 -5.47
N LEU A 80 12.49 -3.69 -4.41
CA LEU A 80 12.39 -4.21 -3.05
C LEU A 80 10.92 -4.46 -2.69
N LEU A 81 10.57 -5.72 -2.42
CA LEU A 81 9.28 -6.06 -1.84
C LEU A 81 9.38 -5.96 -0.32
N LEU A 82 8.46 -5.23 0.31
CA LEU A 82 8.52 -4.92 1.73
C LEU A 82 7.23 -5.32 2.45
N ARG A 83 7.37 -6.04 3.57
CA ARG A 83 6.30 -6.36 4.51
C ARG A 83 6.45 -5.50 5.76
N VAL A 84 5.36 -4.88 6.21
CA VAL A 84 5.38 -4.05 7.42
C VAL A 84 5.43 -4.96 8.65
N ARG A 85 6.39 -4.71 9.55
CA ARG A 85 6.57 -5.50 10.77
C ARG A 85 6.15 -4.76 12.02
N ASP A 86 6.33 -3.44 12.00
CA ASP A 86 5.91 -2.54 13.05
C ASP A 86 5.45 -1.23 12.43
N ALA A 87 4.38 -0.67 12.97
CA ALA A 87 3.82 0.60 12.56
C ALA A 87 3.28 1.32 13.79
N GLN A 88 3.60 2.60 13.91
CA GLN A 88 3.12 3.46 14.97
C GLN A 88 2.56 4.73 14.35
N ILE A 89 1.35 5.12 14.80
CA ILE A 89 0.68 6.32 14.32
C ILE A 89 0.32 7.19 15.50
N ASP A 90 0.96 8.35 15.58
CA ASP A 90 0.70 9.37 16.57
C ASP A 90 -0.09 10.53 15.96
N LYS A 91 -0.88 11.21 16.78
CA LYS A 91 -1.49 12.51 16.42
C LYS A 91 -1.00 13.60 17.37
N LYS A 92 -0.28 14.59 16.83
CA LYS A 92 0.29 15.72 17.58
C LYS A 92 -0.02 17.01 16.84
N GLU A 93 -0.49 18.04 17.55
CA GLU A 93 -0.74 19.38 17.00
C GLU A 93 -1.64 19.39 15.74
N GLY A 94 -2.61 18.47 15.66
CA GLY A 94 -3.52 18.35 14.51
C GLY A 94 -2.95 17.59 13.31
N LYS A 95 -1.70 17.14 13.35
CA LYS A 95 -1.05 16.34 12.31
C LYS A 95 -0.88 14.88 12.76
N TYR A 96 -0.96 13.95 11.82
CA TYR A 96 -0.62 12.54 12.02
C TYR A 96 0.82 12.27 11.62
N PHE A 97 1.47 11.38 12.35
CA PHE A 97 2.85 10.95 12.14
C PHE A 97 2.89 9.42 12.12
N LEU A 98 3.42 8.86 11.04
CA LEU A 98 3.69 7.44 10.89
C LEU A 98 5.17 7.19 11.11
N THR A 99 5.50 6.19 11.92
CA THR A 99 6.81 5.54 11.94
C THR A 99 6.59 4.05 11.69
N ALA A 100 7.19 3.51 10.64
CA ALA A 100 7.06 2.10 10.29
C ALA A 100 8.42 1.46 10.02
N ALA A 101 8.55 0.20 10.42
CA ALA A 101 9.65 -0.67 10.05
C ALA A 101 9.13 -1.73 9.08
N ALA A 102 9.58 -1.64 7.82
CA ALA A 102 9.24 -2.60 6.79
C ALA A 102 10.48 -3.46 6.47
N THR A 103 10.27 -4.76 6.31
CA THR A 103 11.34 -5.72 6.01
C THR A 103 11.00 -6.53 4.78
N GLY A 104 12.00 -6.87 3.99
CA GLY A 104 11.80 -7.79 2.88
C GLY A 104 13.05 -8.00 2.06
N GLU A 105 12.90 -8.18 0.75
CA GLU A 105 14.01 -8.53 -0.12
C GLU A 105 13.74 -8.12 -1.58
N PRO A 106 14.79 -8.07 -2.42
CA PRO A 106 14.60 -7.82 -3.84
C PRO A 106 13.71 -8.87 -4.52
N LEU A 107 12.89 -8.43 -5.46
CA LEU A 107 11.97 -9.24 -6.24
C LEU A 107 12.72 -10.31 -7.05
N ASP A 108 12.61 -11.55 -6.58
CA ASP A 108 13.03 -12.77 -7.29
C ASP A 108 11.85 -13.41 -8.04
N ALA A 109 11.90 -13.39 -9.38
CA ALA A 109 10.84 -13.93 -10.25
C ALA A 109 10.73 -15.47 -10.21
N ALA A 110 11.72 -16.19 -9.70
CA ALA A 110 11.66 -17.64 -9.56
C ALA A 110 10.95 -18.08 -8.26
N ARG A 111 10.91 -17.20 -7.26
CA ARG A 111 10.34 -17.47 -5.93
C ARG A 111 9.01 -16.74 -5.71
N HIS A 112 8.91 -15.50 -6.17
CA HIS A 112 7.71 -14.67 -5.98
C HIS A 112 6.73 -14.89 -7.14
N HIS A 113 5.53 -15.35 -6.81
CA HIS A 113 4.46 -15.59 -7.77
C HIS A 113 3.80 -14.24 -8.11
N GLN A 114 4.32 -13.57 -9.13
CA GLN A 114 3.80 -12.28 -9.59
C GLN A 114 2.40 -12.44 -10.18
N ARG A 115 1.51 -11.52 -9.79
CA ARG A 115 0.12 -11.48 -10.25
C ARG A 115 -0.17 -10.24 -11.09
N ALA A 116 0.09 -9.05 -10.55
CA ALA A 116 -0.10 -7.78 -11.24
C ALA A 116 1.03 -6.81 -10.89
N ASP A 117 1.27 -5.82 -11.74
CA ASP A 117 2.27 -4.79 -11.48
C ASP A 117 1.59 -3.50 -11.02
N VAL A 118 1.45 -3.30 -9.72
CA VAL A 118 0.83 -2.09 -9.19
C VAL A 118 1.74 -0.89 -9.46
N LYS A 119 1.22 0.11 -10.18
CA LYS A 119 1.94 1.34 -10.59
C LYS A 119 1.72 2.48 -9.61
N ALA A 120 0.51 2.61 -9.07
CA ALA A 120 0.17 3.72 -8.21
C ALA A 120 -1.06 3.42 -7.34
N VAL A 121 -1.12 4.13 -6.21
CA VAL A 121 -2.36 4.33 -5.47
C VAL A 121 -3.11 5.50 -6.10
N THR A 122 -4.41 5.34 -6.33
CA THR A 122 -5.25 6.42 -6.84
C THR A 122 -6.03 7.09 -5.72
N LEU A 123 -6.44 8.35 -5.92
CA LEU A 123 -7.37 9.06 -5.04
C LEU A 123 -8.85 8.77 -5.38
N HIS A 124 -9.12 7.95 -6.40
CA HIS A 124 -10.48 7.63 -6.80
C HIS A 124 -11.09 6.65 -5.79
N ASP A 125 -12.21 7.06 -5.16
CA ASP A 125 -12.89 6.29 -4.10
C ASP A 125 -11.97 5.90 -2.92
N PHE A 126 -10.87 6.64 -2.74
CA PHE A 126 -9.93 6.44 -1.65
C PHE A 126 -10.52 7.01 -0.36
N SER A 127 -10.57 6.19 0.69
CA SER A 127 -11.13 6.62 1.98
C SER A 127 -10.50 5.88 3.15
N VAL A 128 -10.44 6.57 4.30
CA VAL A 128 -10.13 5.99 5.60
C VAL A 128 -11.16 6.50 6.59
N GLU A 129 -11.98 5.60 7.10
CA GLU A 129 -13.14 5.91 7.92
C GLU A 129 -13.06 5.19 9.26
N LYS A 130 -13.54 5.85 10.31
CA LYS A 130 -13.74 5.21 11.61
C LYS A 130 -15.10 4.51 11.62
N GLU A 131 -15.10 3.25 11.98
CA GLU A 131 -16.32 2.44 12.12
C GLU A 131 -16.55 2.03 13.58
N ASP A 132 -17.70 1.40 13.86
CA ASP A 132 -18.04 0.90 15.20
C ASP A 132 -17.04 -0.18 15.62
N GLY A 133 -16.05 0.22 16.43
CA GLY A 133 -15.04 -0.67 16.99
C GLY A 133 -13.73 -0.77 16.20
N GLY A 134 -13.52 0.04 15.16
CA GLY A 134 -12.29 0.00 14.39
C GLY A 134 -12.20 1.06 13.29
N TRP A 135 -11.44 0.73 12.26
CA TRP A 135 -11.22 1.55 11.07
C TRP A 135 -11.40 0.71 9.82
N ARG A 136 -11.84 1.36 8.74
CA ARG A 136 -11.92 0.80 7.40
C ARG A 136 -11.20 1.72 6.42
N ALA A 137 -10.49 1.14 5.46
CA ALA A 137 -9.99 1.86 4.30
C ALA A 137 -10.48 1.21 3.02
N ARG A 138 -10.76 2.03 2.01
CA ARG A 138 -10.96 1.60 0.63
C ARG A 138 -9.86 2.21 -0.22
N VAL A 139 -9.21 1.37 -1.02
CA VAL A 139 -8.06 1.74 -1.85
C VAL A 139 -8.26 1.19 -3.25
N LEU A 140 -8.06 2.04 -4.25
CA LEU A 140 -8.01 1.65 -5.65
C LEU A 140 -6.58 1.81 -6.19
N LEU A 141 -6.04 0.71 -6.72
CA LEU A 141 -4.71 0.61 -7.28
C LEU A 141 -4.78 0.56 -8.81
N ASP A 142 -3.93 1.35 -9.46
CA ASP A 142 -3.65 1.28 -10.90
C ASP A 142 -2.61 0.18 -11.15
N ILE A 143 -2.89 -0.77 -12.05
CA ILE A 143 -2.04 -1.92 -12.40
C ILE A 143 -1.60 -1.92 -13.87
#